data_AF-A0A7S2LJM1-F1
#
_entry.id   AF-A0A7S2LJM1-F1
#
_cell.length_a   1.000
_cell.length_b   1.000
_cell.length_c   1.000
_cell.angle_alpha   90.00
_cell.angle_beta   90.00
_cell.angle_gamma   90.00
#
_symmetry.space_group_name_H-M   'P 1'
#
loop_
_entity.id
_entity.type
_entity.pdbx_description
1 polymer ?
#
loop_
_entity_poly.entity_id
_entity_poly.type
_entity_poly.pdbx_seq_one_letter_code
_entity_poly.pdbx_strand_id
1 'polypeptide(L)'
;MSTSISGSGPAYIFLLMEAMIDAGVHMGFSRETATVLVHHTLLGSTKFAMETGEHPAVLRNSVTSPGGTTASAIYELENGKFRTVIKDAIWACYRRSLEMGGKCSQVGPNRVSTDSLFGVGSPMSSDTRSHHPVEPPTGEMKTKS
;
A
#
# COMPACT_ATOMS: atom_id res chain seq x y z
N MET A 1 9.58 -11.70 -6.80
CA MET A 1 8.25 -11.03 -6.73
C MET A 1 7.28 -11.88 -5.91
N SER A 2 7.05 -13.16 -6.27
CA SER A 2 6.35 -14.13 -5.40
C SER A 2 6.93 -14.18 -3.98
N THR A 3 8.25 -14.22 -3.84
CA THR A 3 8.99 -14.24 -2.57
C THR A 3 8.57 -13.17 -1.56
N SER A 4 8.21 -11.96 -2.01
CA SER A 4 7.90 -10.84 -1.11
C SER A 4 6.55 -10.98 -0.40
N ILE A 5 5.63 -11.75 -1.00
CA ILE A 5 4.29 -12.00 -0.44
C ILE A 5 4.18 -13.43 0.11
N SER A 6 4.65 -14.46 -0.59
CA SER A 6 4.52 -15.85 -0.15
C SER A 6 5.72 -16.36 0.65
N GLY A 7 6.93 -15.92 0.31
CA GLY A 7 8.15 -16.35 1.00
C GLY A 7 8.36 -15.63 2.34
N SER A 8 8.19 -14.31 2.35
CA SER A 8 8.28 -13.48 3.56
C SER A 8 6.92 -13.27 4.25
N GLY A 9 5.82 -13.65 3.60
CA GLY A 9 4.45 -13.47 4.11
C GLY A 9 4.21 -14.00 5.52
N PRO A 10 4.61 -15.25 5.83
CA PRO A 10 4.43 -15.81 7.18
C PRO A 10 5.08 -14.96 8.26
N ALA A 11 6.25 -14.36 8.00
CA ALA A 11 6.92 -13.51 8.98
C ALA A 11 6.10 -12.25 9.33
N TYR A 12 5.43 -11.64 8.35
CA TYR A 12 4.56 -10.48 8.61
C TYR A 12 3.36 -10.87 9.48
N ILE A 13 2.82 -12.07 9.25
CA ILE A 13 1.69 -12.59 10.02
C ILE A 13 2.14 -12.96 11.44
N PHE A 14 3.31 -13.57 11.62
CA PHE A 14 3.84 -13.87 12.96
C PHE A 14 4.13 -12.61 13.77
N LEU A 15 4.65 -11.55 13.14
CA LEU A 15 4.82 -10.25 13.80
C LEU A 15 3.49 -9.64 14.23
N LEU A 16 2.45 -9.75 13.39
CA LEU A 16 1.09 -9.33 13.76
C LEU A 16 0.55 -10.15 14.93
N MET A 17 0.73 -11.47 14.92
CA MET A 17 0.30 -12.34 16.02
C MET A 17 0.98 -11.96 17.33
N GLU A 18 2.30 -11.75 17.31
CA GLU A 18 3.07 -11.32 18.48
C GLU A 18 2.51 -10.01 19.06
N ALA A 19 2.30 -8.99 18.23
CA ALA A 19 1.75 -7.71 18.66
C ALA A 19 0.33 -7.84 19.24
N MET A 20 -0.52 -8.70 18.66
CA MET A 20 -1.88 -8.96 19.18
C MET A 20 -1.85 -9.70 20.52
N ILE A 21 -0.95 -10.68 20.68
CA ILE A 21 -0.79 -11.42 21.94
C ILE A 21 -0.31 -10.48 23.03
N ASP A 22 0.69 -9.64 22.74
CA ASP A 22 1.21 -8.67 23.69
C ASP A 22 0.14 -7.66 24.12
N ALA A 23 -0.68 -7.16 23.18
CA ALA A 23 -1.83 -6.33 23.51
C ALA A 23 -2.84 -7.06 24.41
N GLY A 24 -3.13 -8.33 24.13
CA GLY A 24 -3.98 -9.18 24.96
C GLY A 24 -3.46 -9.32 26.39
N VAL A 25 -2.16 -9.57 26.54
CA VAL A 25 -1.51 -9.67 27.86
C VAL A 25 -1.60 -8.34 28.61
N HIS A 26 -1.39 -7.20 27.93
CA HIS A 26 -1.55 -5.87 28.55
C HIS A 26 -3.00 -5.59 29.00
N MET A 27 -4.00 -6.20 28.36
CA MET A 27 -5.41 -6.13 28.78
C MET A 27 -5.76 -7.11 29.92
N GLY A 28 -4.81 -7.90 30.39
CA GLY A 28 -4.97 -8.80 31.55
C GLY A 28 -5.22 -10.27 31.19
N PHE A 29 -5.16 -10.67 29.91
CA PHE A 29 -5.19 -12.09 29.56
C PHE A 29 -3.89 -12.79 29.95
N SER A 30 -3.96 -14.08 30.26
CA SER A 30 -2.76 -14.91 30.30
C SER A 30 -2.17 -15.00 28.88
N ARG A 31 -0.84 -15.14 28.79
CA ARG A 31 -0.18 -15.29 27.47
C ARG A 31 -0.71 -16.49 26.71
N GLU A 32 -1.02 -17.59 27.40
CA GLU A 32 -1.60 -18.79 26.80
C GLU A 32 -2.98 -18.50 26.19
N THR A 33 -3.88 -17.89 26.95
CA THR A 33 -5.22 -17.53 26.48
C THR A 33 -5.16 -16.55 25.31
N ALA A 34 -4.34 -15.49 25.41
CA ALA A 34 -4.16 -14.53 24.32
C ALA A 34 -3.64 -15.21 23.04
N THR A 35 -2.69 -16.14 23.17
CA THR A 35 -2.16 -16.92 22.04
C THR A 35 -3.23 -17.75 21.36
N VAL A 36 -4.03 -18.48 22.13
CA VAL A 36 -5.13 -19.31 21.60
C VAL A 36 -6.17 -18.45 20.88
N LEU A 37 -6.57 -17.32 21.47
CA LEU A 37 -7.51 -16.39 20.85
C LEU A 37 -6.99 -15.87 19.52
N VAL A 38 -5.75 -15.40 19.47
CA VAL A 38 -5.13 -14.87 18.25
C VAL A 38 -5.03 -15.94 17.16
N HIS A 39 -4.63 -17.16 17.49
CA HIS A 39 -4.59 -18.27 16.52
C HIS A 39 -5.97 -18.53 15.90
N HIS A 40 -7.01 -18.64 16.72
CA HIS A 40 -8.37 -18.87 16.23
C HIS A 40 -8.91 -17.69 15.42
N THR A 41 -8.63 -16.45 15.82
CA THR A 41 -9.04 -15.26 15.08
C THR A 41 -8.44 -15.24 13.68
N LEU A 42 -7.14 -15.52 13.55
CA LEU A 42 -6.49 -15.53 12.23
C LEU A 42 -6.97 -16.69 11.38
N LEU A 43 -7.01 -17.91 11.94
CA LEU A 43 -7.49 -19.09 11.21
C LEU A 43 -8.93 -18.90 10.71
N GLY A 44 -9.83 -18.43 11.59
CA GLY A 44 -11.23 -18.19 11.28
C GLY A 44 -11.41 -17.11 10.21
N SER A 45 -10.66 -16.01 10.33
CA SER A 45 -10.72 -14.89 9.39
C SER A 45 -10.23 -15.28 7.99
N THR A 46 -9.11 -16.01 7.90
CA THR A 46 -8.59 -16.51 6.62
C THR A 46 -9.55 -17.52 6.00
N LYS A 47 -10.06 -18.47 6.79
CA LYS A 47 -11.04 -19.46 6.32
C LYS A 47 -12.30 -18.78 5.79
N PHE A 48 -12.87 -17.84 6.55
CA PHE A 48 -14.06 -17.10 6.15
C PHE A 48 -13.85 -16.30 4.86
N ALA A 49 -12.69 -15.66 4.70
CA ALA A 49 -12.37 -14.95 3.46
C ALA A 49 -12.24 -15.89 2.24
N MET A 50 -11.64 -17.07 2.43
CA MET A 50 -11.50 -18.06 1.37
C MET A 50 -12.84 -18.69 0.97
N GLU A 51 -13.72 -18.96 1.94
CA GLU A 51 -15.02 -19.58 1.70
C GLU A 51 -16.01 -18.63 1.02
N THR A 52 -16.01 -17.36 1.38
CA THR A 52 -16.92 -16.35 0.80
C THR A 52 -16.46 -15.87 -0.58
N GLY A 53 -15.14 -15.78 -0.80
CA GLY A 53 -14.57 -15.19 -2.02
C GLY A 53 -14.88 -13.69 -2.16
N GLU A 54 -15.41 -13.05 -1.13
CA GLU A 54 -15.75 -11.63 -1.15
C GLU A 54 -14.49 -10.76 -1.04
N HIS A 55 -14.61 -9.52 -1.52
CA HIS A 55 -13.53 -8.56 -1.38
C HIS A 55 -13.25 -8.26 0.10
N PRO A 56 -11.99 -8.22 0.58
CA PRO A 56 -11.66 -8.03 2.00
C PRO A 56 -12.26 -6.78 2.64
N ALA A 57 -12.49 -5.72 1.86
CA ALA A 57 -13.17 -4.52 2.35
C ALA A 57 -14.64 -4.79 2.75
N VAL A 58 -15.33 -5.68 2.03
CA VAL A 58 -16.71 -6.09 2.36
C VAL A 58 -16.71 -6.93 3.63
N LEU A 59 -15.80 -7.90 3.73
CA LEU A 59 -15.63 -8.73 4.93
C LEU A 59 -15.29 -7.91 6.18
N ARG A 60 -14.40 -6.92 6.05
CA ARG A 60 -14.10 -6.00 7.15
C ARG A 60 -15.35 -5.20 7.56
N ASN A 61 -16.12 -4.71 6.59
CA ASN A 61 -17.32 -3.95 6.88
C ASN A 61 -18.41 -4.82 7.53
N SER A 62 -18.53 -6.09 7.16
CA SER A 62 -19.55 -7.00 7.74
C SER A 62 -19.32 -7.30 9.23
N VAL A 63 -18.07 -7.19 9.71
CA VAL A 63 -17.71 -7.34 11.13
C VAL A 63 -17.54 -6.00 11.86
N THR A 64 -17.90 -4.88 11.23
CA THR A 64 -17.76 -3.54 11.78
C THR A 64 -19.13 -2.87 11.93
N SER A 65 -19.62 -2.79 13.17
CA SER A 65 -20.81 -2.00 13.48
C SER A 65 -20.49 -0.49 13.55
N PRO A 66 -21.38 0.39 13.06
CA PRO A 66 -21.23 1.84 13.21
C PRO A 66 -21.09 2.24 14.69
N GLY A 67 -20.05 3.00 15.03
CA GLY A 67 -19.77 3.43 16.41
C GLY A 67 -19.32 2.31 17.35
N GLY A 68 -19.07 1.10 16.84
CA GLY A 68 -18.64 -0.04 17.64
C GLY A 68 -17.16 -0.03 18.01
N THR A 69 -16.76 -1.05 18.78
CA THR A 69 -15.37 -1.27 19.20
C THR A 69 -14.45 -1.54 17.99
N THR A 70 -14.90 -2.36 17.03
CA THR A 70 -14.15 -2.63 15.79
C THR A 70 -13.91 -1.36 14.98
N ALA A 71 -14.90 -0.47 14.89
CA ALA A 71 -14.76 0.79 14.17
C ALA A 71 -13.69 1.69 14.80
N SER A 72 -13.67 1.76 16.14
CA SER A 72 -12.66 2.51 16.89
C SER A 72 -11.26 1.91 16.72
N ALA A 73 -11.13 0.59 16.74
CA ALA A 73 -9.85 -0.09 16.49
C ALA A 73 -9.33 0.15 15.06
N ILE A 74 -10.21 0.06 14.05
CA ILE A 74 -9.85 0.34 12.65
C ILE A 74 -9.38 1.79 12.52
N TYR A 75 -10.05 2.74 13.16
CA TYR A 75 -9.65 4.14 13.14
C TYR A 75 -8.20 4.33 13.63
N GLU A 76 -7.83 3.72 14.76
CA GLU A 76 -6.45 3.79 15.27
C GLU A 76 -5.43 3.11 14.34
N LEU A 77 -5.79 1.98 13.71
CA LEU A 77 -4.94 1.33 12.71
C LEU A 77 -4.69 2.22 11.49
N GLU A 78 -5.71 2.95 11.01
CA GLU A 78 -5.55 3.89 9.90
C GLU A 78 -4.73 5.12 10.29
N ASN A 79 -4.96 5.68 11.48
CA ASN A 79 -4.15 6.77 12.02
C ASN A 79 -2.68 6.38 12.15
N GLY A 80 -2.41 5.14 12.55
CA GLY A 80 -1.09 4.52 12.58
C GLY A 80 -0.49 4.23 11.19
N LYS A 81 -1.18 4.60 10.11
CA LYS A 81 -0.75 4.38 8.71
C LYS A 81 -0.49 2.90 8.39
N PHE A 82 -1.27 1.99 8.97
CA PHE A 82 -1.07 0.54 8.85
C PHE A 82 -0.91 0.08 7.39
N ARG A 83 -1.78 0.56 6.48
CA ARG A 83 -1.70 0.23 5.05
C ARG A 83 -0.36 0.63 4.42
N THR A 84 0.14 1.80 4.78
CA THR A 84 1.42 2.31 4.27
C THR A 84 2.57 1.47 4.77
N VAL A 85 2.58 1.11 6.07
CA VAL A 85 3.63 0.27 6.68
C VAL A 85 3.71 -1.09 5.99
N ILE A 86 2.59 -1.78 5.79
CA ILE A 86 2.56 -3.10 5.14
C ILE A 86 3.04 -2.98 3.68
N LYS A 87 2.53 -1.99 2.94
CA LYS A 87 2.95 -1.72 1.56
C LYS A 87 4.46 -1.48 1.46
N ASP A 88 5.00 -0.64 2.34
CA ASP A 88 6.43 -0.28 2.33
C ASP A 88 7.31 -1.47 2.74
N ALA A 89 6.87 -2.31 3.69
CA ALA A 89 7.56 -3.55 4.06
C ALA A 89 7.67 -4.54 2.88
N ILE A 90 6.58 -4.73 2.13
CA ILE A 90 6.56 -5.60 0.95
C ILE A 90 7.50 -5.06 -0.14
N TRP A 91 7.47 -3.75 -0.40
CA TRP A 91 8.37 -3.12 -1.36
C TRP A 91 9.84 -3.23 -0.92
N ALA A 92 10.14 -3.05 0.36
CA ALA A 92 11.49 -3.22 0.89
C ALA A 92 12.00 -4.66 0.68
N CYS A 93 11.17 -5.67 1.00
CA CYS A 93 11.51 -7.07 0.73
C CYS A 93 11.74 -7.32 -0.77
N TYR A 94 10.89 -6.77 -1.63
CA TYR A 94 11.05 -6.93 -3.08
C TYR A 94 12.34 -6.31 -3.61
N ARG A 95 12.68 -5.09 -3.18
CA ARG A 95 13.95 -4.44 -3.54
C ARG A 95 15.14 -5.27 -3.09
N ARG A 96 15.12 -5.76 -1.85
CA ARG A 96 16.20 -6.60 -1.34
C ARG A 96 16.37 -7.88 -2.16
N SER A 97 15.25 -8.51 -2.56
CA SER A 97 15.28 -9.67 -3.43
C SER A 97 15.89 -9.39 -4.80
N LEU A 98 15.75 -8.17 -5.34
CA LEU A 98 16.39 -7.76 -6.60
C LEU A 98 17.89 -7.52 -6.43
N GLU A 99 18.29 -6.85 -5.33
CA GLU A 99 19.71 -6.63 -5.00
C GLU A 99 20.47 -7.94 -4.88
N MET A 100 19.90 -8.90 -4.15
CA MET A 100 20.48 -10.24 -4.01
C MET A 100 20.55 -11.00 -5.33
N GLY A 101 19.65 -10.71 -6.27
CA GLY A 101 19.64 -11.29 -7.62
C GLY A 101 20.48 -10.54 -8.65
N GLY A 102 21.26 -9.52 -8.24
CA GLY A 102 22.10 -8.72 -9.14
C GLY A 102 21.30 -7.82 -10.10
N LYS A 103 20.04 -7.51 -9.79
CA LYS A 103 19.16 -6.66 -10.61
C LYS A 103 19.04 -5.27 -10.01
N CYS A 104 18.67 -4.30 -10.84
CA CYS A 104 18.41 -2.92 -10.39
C CYS A 104 17.26 -2.90 -9.38
N SER A 105 17.54 -2.49 -8.13
CA SER A 105 16.57 -2.45 -7.01
C SER A 105 15.73 -1.17 -6.98
N GLN A 106 15.85 -0.38 -8.04
CA GLN A 106 15.15 0.85 -8.29
C GLN A 106 13.70 0.56 -8.75
N VAL A 107 12.84 0.14 -7.82
CA VAL A 107 11.39 -0.11 -8.03
C VAL A 107 10.55 0.31 -6.81
N GLY A 108 9.35 0.85 -7.03
CA GLY A 108 8.36 1.21 -5.98
C GLY A 108 8.12 2.71 -5.71
N PRO A 109 7.14 3.05 -4.85
CA PRO A 109 6.76 4.43 -4.49
C PRO A 109 7.79 5.13 -3.60
N ASN A 110 7.80 6.47 -3.58
CA ASN A 110 8.78 7.35 -2.89
C ASN A 110 10.23 7.20 -3.38
N ARG A 111 10.47 7.46 -4.67
CA ARG A 111 11.83 7.62 -5.16
C ARG A 111 12.09 9.08 -5.53
N VAL A 112 13.13 9.63 -4.93
CA VAL A 112 13.78 10.84 -5.45
C VAL A 112 14.46 10.41 -6.74
N SER A 113 14.00 10.93 -7.87
CA SER A 113 14.68 10.75 -9.15
C SER A 113 16.13 11.21 -8.97
N THR A 114 17.10 10.32 -9.21
CA THR A 114 18.52 10.67 -9.19
C THR A 114 18.87 11.75 -10.23
N ASP A 115 17.95 12.07 -11.15
CA ASP A 115 18.01 13.24 -12.05
C ASP A 115 18.09 14.58 -11.32
N SER A 116 17.72 14.65 -10.04
CA SER A 116 17.82 15.88 -9.23
C SER A 116 19.19 16.10 -8.56
N LEU A 117 20.10 15.13 -8.61
CA LEU A 117 21.44 15.23 -7.99
C LEU A 117 22.55 15.61 -8.98
N PHE A 118 22.32 15.50 -10.28
CA PHE A 118 23.23 15.98 -11.31
C PHE A 118 22.55 17.07 -12.13
N GLY A 119 22.69 18.32 -11.67
CA GLY A 119 22.44 19.50 -12.48
C GLY A 119 23.42 19.53 -13.66
N VAL A 120 23.10 18.83 -14.74
CA VAL A 120 23.71 19.08 -16.04
C VAL A 120 22.99 20.31 -16.60
N GLY A 121 23.59 21.48 -16.39
CA GLY A 121 23.15 22.70 -17.05
C GLY A 121 23.18 22.49 -18.56
N SER A 122 22.00 22.52 -19.19
CA SER A 122 21.91 22.66 -20.64
C SER A 122 22.54 23.99 -21.04
N PRO A 123 23.45 24.03 -22.03
CA PRO A 123 24.00 25.27 -22.49
C PRO A 123 22.92 26.07 -23.21
N MET A 124 22.87 27.34 -22.88
CA MET A 124 22.12 28.39 -23.53
C MET A 124 22.46 28.40 -25.03
N SER A 125 21.50 28.04 -25.89
CA SER A 125 21.55 28.36 -27.32
C SER A 125 20.43 29.36 -27.62
N SER A 126 20.81 30.64 -27.60
CA SER A 126 20.14 31.69 -28.34
C SER A 126 20.12 31.32 -29.82
N ASP A 127 18.96 31.22 -30.45
CA ASP A 127 18.81 31.88 -31.75
C ASP A 127 17.37 32.08 -32.24
N THR A 128 17.15 33.32 -32.67
CA THR A 128 16.31 33.84 -33.75
C THR A 128 14.82 33.49 -33.87
N ARG A 129 14.04 34.56 -33.71
CA ARG A 129 12.78 34.87 -34.40
C ARG A 129 12.71 34.32 -35.83
N SER A 130 11.62 33.64 -36.15
CA SER A 130 10.99 33.77 -37.47
C SER A 130 9.47 33.73 -37.33
N HIS A 131 8.87 34.87 -37.65
CA HIS A 131 7.44 35.09 -37.87
C HIS A 131 6.86 34.10 -38.90
N HIS A 132 5.65 33.62 -38.66
CA HIS A 132 4.60 33.51 -39.68
C HIS A 132 3.21 33.65 -39.02
N PRO A 133 2.19 34.13 -39.76
CA PRO A 133 1.11 34.97 -39.24
C PRO A 133 -0.14 34.18 -38.84
N VAL A 134 -0.94 34.83 -37.98
CA VAL A 134 -2.27 34.43 -37.55
C VAL A 134 -3.30 34.77 -38.65
N GLU A 135 -4.05 33.78 -39.14
CA GLU A 135 -5.29 34.00 -39.90
C GLU A 135 -6.53 33.81 -38.99
N PRO A 136 -7.50 34.74 -38.98
CA PRO A 136 -8.75 34.63 -38.23
C PRO A 136 -9.90 33.98 -39.06
N PRO A 137 -11.07 33.71 -38.46
CA PRO A 137 -11.84 32.48 -38.69
C PRO A 137 -12.99 32.61 -39.69
N THR A 138 -13.40 31.48 -40.28
CA THR A 138 -14.67 31.33 -41.01
C THR A 138 -15.53 30.29 -40.32
N GLY A 139 -16.68 30.71 -39.79
CA GLY A 139 -17.62 29.84 -39.09
C GLY A 139 -18.46 29.00 -40.03
N GLU A 140 -19.03 27.91 -39.48
CA GLU A 140 -20.34 27.43 -39.91
C GLU A 140 -21.03 26.72 -38.74
N MET A 141 -22.20 27.27 -38.42
CA MET A 141 -23.17 26.83 -37.44
C MET A 141 -24.03 25.75 -38.10
N LYS A 142 -24.08 24.53 -37.55
CA LYS A 142 -25.13 23.56 -37.88
C LYS A 142 -25.73 22.95 -36.63
N THR A 143 -26.94 23.41 -36.37
CA THR A 143 -28.00 22.81 -35.58
C THR A 143 -28.52 21.52 -36.24
N LYS A 144 -29.37 20.79 -35.49
CA LYS A 144 -30.12 19.55 -35.76
C LYS A 144 -29.48 18.34 -35.08
N SER A 145 -30.19 17.52 -34.32
CA SER A 145 -31.59 17.46 -33.91
C SER A 145 -31.68 16.49 -32.74
#